data_AF-A0A913Y8Q7-F1
#
_entry.id   AF-A0A913Y8Q7-F1
#
_cell.length_a   1.000
_cell.length_b   1.000
_cell.length_c   1.000
_cell.angle_alpha   90.00
_cell.angle_beta   90.00
_cell.angle_gamma   90.00
#
_symmetry.space_group_name_H-M   'P 1'
#
loop_
_entity.id
_entity.type
_entity.pdbx_description
1 polymer ?
#
loop_
_entity_poly.entity_id
_entity_poly.type
_entity_poly.pdbx_seq_one_letter_code
_entity_poly.pdbx_strand_id
1 'polypeptide(L)'
;LDGRKSEVNPEFHKQFELFRAFIHTKLSPKKAIKKGEFVTGEGLAALVQLYVDALNTPDAVPNVEESWDKFANTKCGAVLEDALRTYQQEMTSFVENMMPCEADELRSAHEETMEKCLETFKKETRFFSIDSVAPHLQELTGKTDILLLKWLQTNKQRTEESCKALIKELEKTILDPVLSRLVGPDGSQMDFNELVEAYKLIEQRYKDEGRGDLETKALAFVDMNSRLNDEMTRNWDILKKLKNYDALLAKEKTQK
;
A
#
# COMPACT_ATOMS: atom_id res chain seq x y z
N LEU A 1 38.83 11.27 -43.91
CA LEU A 1 39.75 10.12 -44.14
C LEU A 1 39.80 9.68 -45.61
N ASP A 2 38.91 10.11 -46.51
CA ASP A 2 38.94 9.68 -47.92
C ASP A 2 40.03 10.35 -48.80
N GLY A 3 40.65 11.44 -48.34
CA GLY A 3 41.55 12.25 -49.18
C GLY A 3 42.94 11.66 -49.49
N ARG A 4 43.37 10.57 -48.83
CA ARG A 4 44.69 9.94 -49.06
C ARG A 4 44.63 8.45 -49.38
N LYS A 5 43.45 7.92 -49.73
CA LYS A 5 43.31 6.50 -50.09
C LYS A 5 44.22 6.11 -51.27
N SER A 6 44.46 7.01 -52.21
CA SER A 6 45.36 6.81 -53.35
C SER A 6 46.85 6.76 -52.99
N GLU A 7 47.24 7.18 -51.79
CA GLU A 7 48.64 7.18 -51.32
C GLU A 7 49.03 5.87 -50.63
N VAL A 8 48.07 5.00 -50.36
CA VAL A 8 48.26 3.73 -49.66
C VAL A 8 48.09 2.57 -50.64
N ASN A 9 48.94 1.54 -50.49
CA ASN A 9 48.96 0.37 -51.37
C ASN A 9 47.55 -0.23 -51.55
N PRO A 10 47.05 -0.39 -52.79
CA PRO A 10 45.73 -0.97 -53.07
C PRO A 10 45.50 -2.36 -52.44
N GLU A 11 46.53 -3.19 -52.36
CA GLU A 11 46.43 -4.50 -51.73
C GLU A 11 46.26 -4.37 -50.21
N PHE A 12 46.89 -3.39 -49.57
CA PHE A 12 46.68 -3.12 -48.15
C PHE A 12 45.22 -2.71 -47.87
N HIS A 13 44.63 -1.86 -48.70
CA HIS A 13 43.20 -1.50 -48.57
C HIS A 13 42.29 -2.71 -48.69
N LYS A 14 42.55 -3.57 -49.68
CA LYS A 14 41.79 -4.81 -49.87
C LYS A 14 41.87 -5.70 -48.63
N GLN A 15 43.07 -5.90 -48.07
CA GLN A 15 43.26 -6.70 -46.86
C GLN A 15 42.63 -6.04 -45.62
N PHE A 16 42.70 -4.71 -45.50
CA PHE A 16 42.08 -3.97 -44.41
C PHE A 16 40.55 -4.10 -44.42
N GLU A 17 39.91 -3.99 -45.59
CA GLU A 17 38.46 -4.18 -45.68
C GLU A 17 38.05 -5.63 -45.39
N LEU A 18 38.84 -6.62 -45.84
CA LEU A 18 38.64 -8.02 -45.47
C LEU A 18 38.78 -8.24 -43.95
N PHE A 19 39.78 -7.63 -43.32
CA PHE A 19 39.97 -7.68 -41.87
C PHE A 19 38.82 -7.00 -41.13
N ARG A 20 38.38 -5.83 -41.58
CA ARG A 20 37.23 -5.12 -41.00
C ARG A 20 35.97 -5.98 -41.08
N ALA A 21 35.68 -6.56 -42.25
CA ALA A 21 34.57 -7.48 -42.43
C ALA A 21 34.69 -8.69 -41.49
N PHE A 22 35.88 -9.29 -41.42
CA PHE A 22 36.18 -10.39 -40.50
C PHE A 22 35.92 -10.02 -39.04
N ILE A 23 36.39 -8.88 -38.56
CA ILE A 23 36.15 -8.40 -37.20
C ILE A 23 34.65 -8.28 -36.93
N HIS A 24 33.88 -7.68 -37.85
CA HIS A 24 32.41 -7.59 -37.70
C HIS A 24 31.74 -8.96 -37.56
N THR A 25 32.25 -10.02 -38.23
CA THR A 25 31.73 -11.39 -38.05
C THR A 25 32.05 -12.01 -36.68
N LYS A 26 32.99 -11.43 -35.93
CA LYS A 26 33.47 -11.94 -34.62
C LYS A 26 33.06 -11.07 -33.44
N LEU A 27 32.47 -9.89 -33.67
CA LEU A 27 32.01 -9.02 -32.60
C LEU A 27 30.89 -9.71 -31.80
N SER A 28 31.09 -9.78 -30.49
CA SER A 28 30.08 -10.21 -29.53
C SER A 28 30.10 -9.26 -28.34
N PRO A 29 28.96 -9.08 -27.64
CA PRO A 29 28.94 -8.33 -26.39
C PRO A 29 30.03 -8.83 -25.44
N LYS A 30 30.68 -7.89 -24.73
CA LYS A 30 31.68 -8.24 -23.72
C LYS A 30 30.98 -9.00 -22.60
N LYS A 31 31.39 -10.25 -22.40
CA LYS A 31 30.90 -11.07 -21.29
C LYS A 31 31.52 -10.58 -19.99
N ALA A 32 30.73 -10.59 -18.92
CA ALA A 32 31.26 -10.43 -17.57
C ALA A 32 31.92 -11.74 -17.09
N ILE A 33 32.46 -11.71 -15.88
CA ILE A 33 33.09 -12.88 -15.25
C ILE A 33 32.07 -13.97 -14.92
N LYS A 34 30.85 -13.57 -14.53
CA LYS A 34 29.73 -14.46 -14.23
C LYS A 34 29.00 -14.89 -15.50
N LYS A 35 28.58 -16.15 -15.52
CA LYS A 35 27.92 -16.76 -16.69
C LYS A 35 26.58 -16.09 -16.96
N GLY A 36 26.37 -15.71 -18.22
CA GLY A 36 25.11 -15.10 -18.67
C GLY A 36 25.04 -13.59 -18.47
N GLU A 37 26.06 -12.99 -17.87
CA GLU A 37 26.11 -11.55 -17.62
C GLU A 37 26.95 -10.81 -18.68
N PHE A 38 26.59 -9.55 -18.93
CA PHE A 38 27.19 -8.73 -19.98
C PHE A 38 27.65 -7.38 -19.43
N VAL A 39 28.81 -6.93 -19.89
CA VAL A 39 29.37 -5.65 -19.52
C VAL A 39 28.74 -4.56 -20.40
N THR A 40 27.91 -3.72 -19.79
CA THR A 40 27.36 -2.51 -20.41
C THR A 40 28.39 -1.37 -20.40
N GLY A 41 28.08 -0.24 -21.04
CA GLY A 41 28.94 0.94 -20.96
C GLY A 41 29.13 1.44 -19.52
N GLU A 42 28.05 1.42 -18.72
CA GLU A 42 28.07 1.74 -17.29
C GLU A 42 28.94 0.75 -16.51
N GLY A 43 28.76 -0.55 -16.74
CA GLY A 43 29.57 -1.58 -16.10
C GLY A 43 31.04 -1.49 -16.48
N LEU A 44 31.36 -1.18 -17.74
CA LEU A 44 32.74 -0.98 -18.18
C LEU A 44 33.37 0.24 -17.49
N ALA A 45 32.64 1.35 -17.41
CA ALA A 45 33.12 2.55 -16.72
C ALA A 45 33.41 2.27 -15.23
N ALA A 46 32.52 1.55 -14.55
CA ALA A 46 32.72 1.14 -13.17
C ALA A 46 33.95 0.23 -13.00
N LEU A 47 34.12 -0.78 -13.87
CA LEU A 47 35.28 -1.66 -13.85
C LEU A 47 36.59 -0.89 -14.07
N VAL A 48 36.63 0.04 -15.03
CA VAL A 48 37.80 0.88 -15.28
C VAL A 48 38.14 1.69 -14.03
N GLN A 49 37.15 2.31 -13.39
CA GLN A 49 37.38 3.06 -12.16
C GLN A 49 37.95 2.17 -11.05
N LEU A 50 37.34 1.01 -10.80
CA LEU A 50 37.77 0.09 -9.75
C LEU A 50 39.18 -0.45 -10.00
N TYR A 51 39.56 -0.71 -11.24
CA TYR A 51 40.92 -1.13 -11.58
C TYR A 51 41.93 0.00 -11.42
N VAL A 52 41.59 1.21 -11.84
CA VAL A 52 42.46 2.38 -11.66
C VAL A 52 42.67 2.66 -10.18
N ASP A 53 41.61 2.57 -9.36
CA ASP A 53 41.70 2.75 -7.91
C ASP A 53 42.61 1.70 -7.27
N ALA A 54 42.48 0.44 -7.67
CA ALA A 54 43.33 -0.65 -7.19
C ALA A 54 44.79 -0.46 -7.62
N LEU A 55 45.06 -0.08 -8.87
CA LEU A 55 46.42 0.20 -9.36
C LEU A 55 47.10 1.36 -8.64
N ASN A 56 46.32 2.33 -8.17
CA ASN A 56 46.83 3.50 -7.44
C ASN A 56 46.92 3.28 -5.92
N THR A 57 46.50 2.11 -5.41
CA THR A 57 46.56 1.78 -3.98
C THR A 57 47.78 0.88 -3.72
N PRO A 58 48.70 1.27 -2.81
CA PRO A 58 49.85 0.43 -2.46
C PRO A 58 49.42 -0.98 -2.04
N ASP A 59 50.16 -1.99 -2.52
CA ASP A 59 49.93 -3.42 -2.25
C ASP A 59 48.58 -3.99 -2.71
N ALA A 60 47.75 -3.23 -3.43
CA ALA A 60 46.51 -3.72 -4.00
C ALA A 60 46.70 -4.31 -5.41
N VAL A 61 45.93 -5.35 -5.73
CA VAL A 61 45.91 -5.99 -7.05
C VAL A 61 44.49 -5.89 -7.61
N PRO A 62 44.28 -5.34 -8.83
CA PRO A 62 42.96 -5.31 -9.45
C PRO A 62 42.36 -6.70 -9.59
N ASN A 63 41.18 -6.91 -8.99
CA ASN A 63 40.44 -8.17 -9.06
C ASN A 63 39.16 -8.00 -9.88
N VAL A 64 39.05 -8.74 -10.98
CA VAL A 64 37.92 -8.68 -11.92
C VAL A 64 36.61 -9.15 -11.29
N GLU A 65 36.67 -10.22 -10.50
CA GLU A 65 35.50 -10.82 -9.87
C GLU A 65 34.95 -9.92 -8.78
N GLU A 66 35.83 -9.47 -7.87
CA GLU A 66 35.46 -8.54 -6.81
C GLU A 66 34.93 -7.21 -7.36
N SER A 67 35.59 -6.67 -8.41
CA SER A 67 35.15 -5.42 -9.03
C SER A 67 33.78 -5.55 -9.68
N TRP A 68 33.53 -6.68 -10.33
CA TRP A 68 32.24 -6.93 -10.96
C TRP A 68 31.13 -7.16 -9.93
N ASP A 69 31.40 -7.93 -8.88
CA ASP A 69 30.45 -8.15 -7.78
C ASP A 69 30.11 -6.86 -7.04
N LYS A 70 31.11 -6.01 -6.82
CA LYS A 70 30.91 -4.67 -6.26
C LYS A 70 29.99 -3.83 -7.16
N PHE A 71 30.26 -3.80 -8.46
CA PHE A 71 29.41 -3.07 -9.41
C PHE A 71 27.98 -3.60 -9.43
N ALA A 72 27.80 -4.93 -9.52
CA ALA A 72 26.48 -5.57 -9.55
C ALA A 72 25.69 -5.25 -8.28
N ASN A 73 26.30 -5.39 -7.10
CA ASN A 73 25.67 -5.05 -5.82
C ASN A 73 25.32 -3.56 -5.72
N THR A 74 26.22 -2.66 -6.13
CA THR A 74 25.92 -1.22 -6.12
C THR A 74 24.74 -0.88 -7.04
N LYS A 75 24.72 -1.44 -8.25
CA LYS A 75 23.64 -1.19 -9.22
C LYS A 75 22.31 -1.77 -8.74
N CYS A 76 22.28 -3.03 -8.30
CA CYS A 76 21.08 -3.65 -7.76
C CYS A 76 20.59 -2.94 -6.50
N GLY A 77 21.50 -2.47 -5.64
CA GLY A 77 21.17 -1.67 -4.45
C GLY A 77 20.50 -0.34 -4.79
N ALA A 78 21.04 0.40 -5.77
CA ALA A 78 20.42 1.64 -6.24
C ALA A 78 19.01 1.40 -6.82
N VAL A 79 18.84 0.34 -7.61
CA VAL A 79 17.53 -0.04 -8.17
C VAL A 79 16.55 -0.45 -7.07
N LEU A 80 17.01 -1.14 -6.02
CA LEU A 80 16.21 -1.46 -4.83
C LEU A 80 15.73 -0.19 -4.12
N GLU A 81 16.62 0.77 -3.88
CA GLU A 81 16.27 2.04 -3.24
C GLU A 81 15.25 2.82 -4.06
N ASP A 82 15.43 2.89 -5.38
CA ASP A 82 14.51 3.55 -6.29
C ASP A 82 13.12 2.87 -6.32
N ALA A 83 13.10 1.52 -6.33
CA ALA A 83 11.87 0.73 -6.28
C ALA A 83 11.13 0.95 -4.95
N LEU A 84 11.83 0.91 -3.82
CA LEU A 84 11.25 1.16 -2.50
C LEU A 84 10.68 2.58 -2.38
N ARG A 85 11.38 3.58 -2.91
CA ARG A 85 10.90 4.96 -2.93
C ARG A 85 9.61 5.09 -3.73
N THR A 86 9.58 4.47 -4.93
CA THR A 86 8.39 4.48 -5.80
C THR A 86 7.21 3.79 -5.10
N TYR A 87 7.44 2.61 -4.54
CA TYR A 87 6.44 1.88 -3.77
C TYR A 87 5.88 2.71 -2.61
N GLN A 88 6.75 3.33 -1.80
CA GLN A 88 6.33 4.16 -0.67
C GLN A 88 5.53 5.37 -1.12
N GLN A 89 5.89 6.01 -2.24
CA GLN A 89 5.16 7.16 -2.76
C GLN A 89 3.75 6.77 -3.23
N GLU A 90 3.64 5.71 -4.03
CA GLU A 90 2.34 5.23 -4.53
C GLU A 90 1.43 4.77 -3.37
N MET A 91 1.96 3.95 -2.45
CA MET A 91 1.20 3.48 -1.30
C MET A 91 0.81 4.60 -0.35
N THR A 92 1.71 5.56 -0.07
CA THR A 92 1.37 6.74 0.75
C THR A 92 0.22 7.53 0.12
N SER A 93 0.29 7.77 -1.19
CA SER A 93 -0.78 8.48 -1.91
C SER A 93 -2.12 7.73 -1.85
N PHE A 94 -2.10 6.40 -1.97
CA PHE A 94 -3.30 5.59 -1.82
C PHE A 94 -3.90 5.72 -0.42
N VAL A 95 -3.09 5.53 0.64
CA VAL A 95 -3.62 5.50 2.02
C VAL A 95 -4.10 6.86 2.51
N GLU A 96 -3.52 7.97 2.04
CA GLU A 96 -3.96 9.32 2.38
C GLU A 96 -5.38 9.61 1.88
N ASN A 97 -5.75 9.06 0.72
CA ASN A 97 -7.02 9.34 0.07
C ASN A 97 -8.10 8.30 0.37
N MET A 98 -7.71 7.04 0.60
CA MET A 98 -8.67 5.93 0.64
C MET A 98 -8.97 5.43 2.05
N MET A 99 -8.08 5.63 3.03
CA MET A 99 -8.32 5.11 4.39
C MET A 99 -9.37 5.92 5.16
N PRO A 100 -10.27 5.27 5.93
CA PRO A 100 -10.38 3.82 6.12
C PRO A 100 -11.02 3.09 4.93
N CYS A 101 -10.42 1.97 4.54
CA CYS A 101 -10.78 1.17 3.36
C CYS A 101 -10.93 -0.32 3.72
N GLU A 102 -11.43 -1.15 2.80
CA GLU A 102 -11.41 -2.59 3.01
C GLU A 102 -9.98 -3.14 2.90
N ALA A 103 -9.68 -4.20 3.66
CA ALA A 103 -8.34 -4.78 3.68
C ALA A 103 -7.91 -5.29 2.29
N ASP A 104 -8.85 -5.77 1.48
CA ASP A 104 -8.58 -6.27 0.13
C ASP A 104 -8.24 -5.13 -0.83
N GLU A 105 -8.85 -3.95 -0.69
CA GLU A 105 -8.48 -2.78 -1.49
C GLU A 105 -7.01 -2.38 -1.25
N LEU A 106 -6.57 -2.42 0.01
CA LEU A 106 -5.17 -2.12 0.36
C LEU A 106 -4.21 -3.20 -0.16
N ARG A 107 -4.60 -4.48 -0.14
CA ARG A 107 -3.81 -5.59 -0.70
C ARG A 107 -3.69 -5.48 -2.21
N SER A 108 -4.78 -5.20 -2.91
CA SER A 108 -4.76 -5.00 -4.36
C SER A 108 -3.88 -3.81 -4.77
N ALA A 109 -3.96 -2.69 -4.04
CA ALA A 109 -3.07 -1.55 -4.27
C ALA A 109 -1.59 -1.91 -4.07
N HIS A 110 -1.28 -2.70 -3.03
CA HIS A 110 0.05 -3.24 -2.80
C HIS A 110 0.52 -4.13 -3.96
N GLU A 111 -0.30 -5.08 -4.40
CA GLU A 111 0.02 -6.00 -5.48
C GLU A 111 0.31 -5.27 -6.79
N GLU A 112 -0.54 -4.31 -7.17
CA GLU A 112 -0.35 -3.49 -8.38
C GLU A 112 0.95 -2.67 -8.32
N THR A 113 1.20 -2.04 -7.17
CA THR A 113 2.42 -1.23 -6.97
C THR A 113 3.66 -2.12 -6.99
N MET A 114 3.59 -3.30 -6.38
CA MET A 114 4.69 -4.27 -6.35
C MET A 114 4.98 -4.81 -7.75
N GLU A 115 3.96 -5.09 -8.56
CA GLU A 115 4.14 -5.49 -9.96
C GLU A 115 4.92 -4.44 -10.75
N LYS A 116 4.54 -3.16 -10.67
CA LYS A 116 5.27 -2.04 -11.30
C LYS A 116 6.73 -1.96 -10.84
N CYS A 117 6.96 -2.14 -9.54
CA CYS A 117 8.30 -2.14 -8.96
C CYS A 117 9.14 -3.31 -9.51
N LEU A 118 8.58 -4.51 -9.59
CA LEU A 118 9.24 -5.70 -10.11
C LEU A 118 9.55 -5.60 -11.61
N GLU A 119 8.64 -5.05 -12.41
CA GLU A 119 8.88 -4.80 -13.83
C GLU A 119 10.05 -3.83 -14.05
N THR A 120 10.07 -2.74 -13.29
CA THR A 120 11.15 -1.75 -13.32
C THR A 120 12.47 -2.39 -12.88
N PHE A 121 12.45 -3.15 -11.77
CA PHE A 121 13.62 -3.85 -11.26
C PHE A 121 14.21 -4.79 -12.31
N LYS A 122 13.37 -5.61 -12.94
CA LYS A 122 13.77 -6.55 -14.00
C LYS A 122 14.35 -5.83 -15.22
N LYS A 123 13.76 -4.70 -15.61
CA LYS A 123 14.25 -3.90 -16.75
C LYS A 123 15.65 -3.33 -16.47
N GLU A 124 15.85 -2.74 -15.30
CA GLU A 124 17.12 -2.09 -14.93
C GLU A 124 18.25 -3.09 -14.65
N THR A 125 17.90 -4.29 -14.20
CA THR A 125 18.87 -5.35 -13.84
C THR A 125 19.02 -6.47 -14.88
N ARG A 126 18.42 -6.32 -16.07
CA ARG A 126 18.39 -7.36 -17.13
C ARG A 126 19.74 -7.94 -17.58
N PHE A 127 20.84 -7.28 -17.25
CA PHE A 127 22.20 -7.70 -17.65
C PHE A 127 22.90 -8.54 -16.59
N PHE A 128 22.32 -8.63 -15.39
CA PHE A 128 22.80 -9.44 -14.29
C PHE A 128 22.10 -10.80 -14.27
N SER A 129 22.76 -11.77 -13.65
CA SER A 129 22.23 -13.10 -13.41
C SER A 129 21.22 -13.06 -12.28
N ILE A 130 20.40 -14.11 -12.20
CA ILE A 130 19.45 -14.29 -11.11
C ILE A 130 20.17 -14.31 -9.76
N ASP A 131 21.36 -14.91 -9.67
CA ASP A 131 22.13 -15.01 -8.42
C ASP A 131 22.55 -13.64 -7.88
N SER A 132 22.92 -12.71 -8.76
CA SER A 132 23.27 -11.33 -8.39
C SER A 132 22.04 -10.49 -8.00
N VAL A 133 20.87 -10.81 -8.55
CA VAL A 133 19.62 -10.03 -8.41
C VAL A 133 18.74 -10.52 -7.25
N ALA A 134 18.68 -11.84 -7.04
CA ALA A 134 17.73 -12.47 -6.11
C ALA A 134 17.78 -11.93 -4.66
N PRO A 135 18.95 -11.66 -4.05
CA PRO A 135 18.99 -11.12 -2.69
C PRO A 135 18.28 -9.76 -2.57
N HIS A 136 18.37 -8.93 -3.60
CA HIS A 136 17.80 -7.58 -3.60
C HIS A 136 16.29 -7.62 -3.85
N LEU A 137 15.82 -8.55 -4.68
CA LEU A 137 14.39 -8.81 -4.84
C LEU A 137 13.77 -9.35 -3.54
N GLN A 138 14.46 -10.27 -2.84
CA GLN A 138 14.01 -10.76 -1.55
C GLN A 138 13.93 -9.63 -0.52
N GLU A 139 14.91 -8.72 -0.52
CA GLU A 139 14.90 -7.54 0.34
C GLU A 139 13.76 -6.57 -0.01
N LEU A 140 13.49 -6.34 -1.30
CA LEU A 140 12.36 -5.54 -1.76
C LEU A 140 11.06 -6.11 -1.19
N THR A 141 10.76 -7.38 -1.48
CA THR A 141 9.53 -8.05 -1.00
C THR A 141 9.43 -8.00 0.52
N GLY A 142 10.49 -8.34 1.25
CA GLY A 142 10.47 -8.33 2.71
C GLY A 142 10.19 -6.93 3.29
N LYS A 143 10.78 -5.87 2.71
CA LYS A 143 10.52 -4.50 3.16
C LYS A 143 9.11 -4.03 2.81
N THR A 144 8.60 -4.35 1.61
CA THR A 144 7.25 -3.98 1.19
C THR A 144 6.18 -4.68 2.02
N ASP A 145 6.39 -5.95 2.40
CA ASP A 145 5.49 -6.72 3.26
C ASP A 145 5.40 -6.12 4.67
N ILE A 146 6.54 -5.73 5.24
CA ILE A 146 6.57 -5.04 6.54
C ILE A 146 5.79 -3.73 6.48
N LEU A 147 5.90 -2.98 5.38
CA LEU A 147 5.15 -1.74 5.18
C LEU A 147 3.65 -2.00 5.02
N LEU A 148 3.27 -3.03 4.24
CA LEU A 148 1.87 -3.46 4.10
C LEU A 148 1.24 -3.78 5.45
N LEU A 149 1.93 -4.54 6.30
CA LEU A 149 1.45 -4.87 7.65
C LEU A 149 1.21 -3.61 8.49
N LYS A 150 2.10 -2.62 8.40
CA LYS A 150 1.93 -1.33 9.09
C LYS A 150 0.69 -0.59 8.60
N TRP A 151 0.49 -0.50 7.27
CA TRP A 151 -0.71 0.15 6.73
C TRP A 151 -1.98 -0.61 7.10
N LEU A 152 -1.99 -1.95 7.08
CA LEU A 152 -3.14 -2.74 7.54
C LEU A 152 -3.48 -2.43 9.00
N GLN A 153 -2.48 -2.31 9.87
CA GLN A 153 -2.70 -1.92 11.26
C GLN A 153 -3.24 -0.49 11.39
N THR A 154 -2.68 0.47 10.65
CA THR A 154 -3.20 1.85 10.61
C THR A 154 -4.63 1.90 10.07
N ASN A 155 -4.97 1.08 9.08
CA ASN A 155 -6.32 0.97 8.54
C ASN A 155 -7.31 0.53 9.60
N LYS A 156 -6.96 -0.49 10.39
CA LYS A 156 -7.78 -0.96 11.51
C LYS A 156 -8.01 0.15 12.54
N GLN A 157 -6.96 0.86 12.93
CA GLN A 157 -7.07 1.99 13.86
C GLN A 157 -8.01 3.09 13.33
N ARG A 158 -7.83 3.52 12.08
CA ARG A 158 -8.70 4.51 11.45
C ARG A 158 -10.14 4.01 11.28
N THR A 159 -10.33 2.72 11.06
CA THR A 159 -11.65 2.09 11.02
C THR A 159 -12.33 2.19 12.38
N GLU A 160 -11.63 1.86 13.48
CA GLU A 160 -12.18 2.01 14.83
C GLU A 160 -12.58 3.45 15.13
N GLU A 161 -11.72 4.41 14.82
CA GLU A 161 -11.98 5.85 15.03
C GLU A 161 -13.18 6.32 14.22
N SER A 162 -13.24 5.96 12.93
CA SER A 162 -14.35 6.30 12.04
C SER A 162 -15.67 5.69 12.50
N CYS A 163 -15.66 4.42 12.92
CA CYS A 163 -16.84 3.74 13.45
C CYS A 163 -17.35 4.42 14.73
N LYS A 164 -16.45 4.73 15.68
CA LYS A 164 -16.81 5.43 16.93
C LYS A 164 -17.40 6.81 16.65
N ALA A 165 -16.80 7.56 15.72
CA ALA A 165 -17.29 8.86 15.32
C ALA A 165 -18.69 8.79 14.68
N LEU A 166 -18.89 7.86 13.74
CA LEU A 166 -20.17 7.64 13.07
C LEU A 166 -21.27 7.25 14.07
N ILE A 167 -21.00 6.29 14.96
CA ILE A 167 -21.97 5.87 15.99
C ILE A 167 -22.41 7.09 16.82
N LYS A 168 -21.45 7.87 17.32
CA LYS A 168 -21.74 9.04 18.14
C LYS A 168 -22.56 10.10 17.38
N GLU A 169 -22.28 10.29 16.09
CA GLU A 169 -23.06 11.20 15.24
C GLU A 169 -24.50 10.69 15.06
N LEU A 170 -24.66 9.41 14.74
CA LEU A 170 -25.98 8.79 14.54
C LEU A 170 -26.83 8.86 15.80
N GLU A 171 -26.25 8.61 16.98
CA GLU A 171 -26.94 8.76 18.27
C GLU A 171 -27.38 10.20 18.50
N LYS A 172 -26.47 11.15 18.28
CA LYS A 172 -26.78 12.57 18.46
C LYS A 172 -27.87 13.07 17.51
N THR A 173 -27.88 12.58 16.28
CA THR A 173 -28.79 13.07 15.24
C THR A 173 -30.15 12.37 15.27
N ILE A 174 -30.18 11.08 15.66
CA ILE A 174 -31.38 10.25 15.61
C ILE A 174 -31.97 10.00 17.01
N LEU A 175 -31.16 9.60 17.99
CA LEU A 175 -31.65 9.24 19.32
C LEU A 175 -31.87 10.45 20.22
N ASP A 176 -30.94 11.39 20.31
CA ASP A 176 -31.06 12.54 21.24
C ASP A 176 -32.41 13.28 21.11
N PRO A 177 -32.95 13.55 19.90
CA PRO A 177 -34.26 14.19 19.76
C PRO A 177 -35.40 13.33 20.32
N VAL A 178 -35.38 12.02 20.06
CA VAL A 178 -36.40 11.06 20.51
C VAL A 178 -36.35 10.90 22.02
N LEU A 179 -35.15 10.79 22.59
CA LEU A 179 -34.95 10.68 24.04
C LEU A 179 -35.31 11.97 24.77
N SER A 180 -35.00 13.13 24.20
CA SER A 180 -35.40 14.43 24.75
C SER A 180 -36.92 14.56 24.82
N ARG A 181 -37.63 14.07 23.79
CA ARG A 181 -39.10 14.03 23.79
C ARG A 181 -39.65 13.05 24.82
N LEU A 182 -39.06 11.86 24.93
CA LEU A 182 -39.46 10.85 25.91
C LEU A 182 -39.41 11.36 27.36
N VAL A 183 -38.37 12.12 27.71
CA VAL A 183 -38.20 12.70 29.05
C VAL A 183 -38.97 14.02 29.21
N GLY A 184 -39.42 14.61 28.11
CA GLY A 184 -40.15 15.87 28.06
C GLY A 184 -41.63 15.76 28.46
N PRO A 185 -42.35 16.91 28.47
CA PRO A 185 -43.76 16.97 28.85
C PRO A 185 -44.68 16.13 27.95
N ASP A 186 -44.28 15.91 26.69
CA ASP A 186 -45.04 15.13 25.70
C ASP A 186 -44.63 13.65 25.65
N GLY A 187 -43.79 13.17 26.57
CA GLY A 187 -43.23 11.83 26.54
C GLY A 187 -44.27 10.71 26.56
N SER A 188 -45.34 10.85 27.36
CA SER A 188 -46.42 9.86 27.42
C SER A 188 -47.25 9.76 26.13
N GLN A 189 -47.23 10.81 25.31
CA GLN A 189 -47.93 10.88 24.02
C GLN A 189 -47.13 10.22 22.88
N MET A 190 -45.85 9.90 23.12
CA MET A 190 -44.98 9.27 22.13
C MET A 190 -45.44 7.85 21.80
N ASP A 191 -45.30 7.42 20.53
CA ASP A 191 -45.63 6.05 20.12
C ASP A 191 -44.47 5.10 20.41
N PHE A 192 -44.75 3.84 20.76
CA PHE A 192 -43.69 2.86 20.99
C PHE A 192 -42.89 2.56 19.71
N ASN A 193 -43.53 2.60 18.54
CA ASN A 193 -42.84 2.37 17.28
C ASN A 193 -41.88 3.53 16.95
N GLU A 194 -42.19 4.77 17.34
CA GLU A 194 -41.27 5.90 17.15
C GLU A 194 -39.92 5.64 17.84
N LEU A 195 -39.95 5.09 19.06
CA LEU A 195 -38.74 4.70 19.79
C LEU A 195 -38.01 3.56 19.08
N VAL A 196 -38.72 2.49 18.71
CA VAL A 196 -38.12 1.31 18.07
C VAL A 196 -37.51 1.64 16.71
N GLU A 197 -38.19 2.44 15.89
CA GLU A 197 -37.71 2.82 14.56
C GLU A 197 -36.47 3.73 14.63
N ALA A 198 -36.32 4.56 15.67
CA ALA A 198 -35.11 5.35 15.88
C ALA A 198 -33.87 4.47 16.10
N TYR A 199 -33.96 3.42 16.94
CA TYR A 199 -32.86 2.48 17.15
C TYR A 199 -32.55 1.66 15.88
N LYS A 200 -33.57 1.15 15.19
CA LYS A 200 -33.38 0.43 13.91
C LYS A 200 -32.72 1.29 12.85
N LEU A 201 -33.08 2.59 12.80
CA LEU A 201 -32.50 3.52 11.84
C LEU A 201 -31.01 3.68 12.06
N ILE A 202 -30.53 3.71 13.31
CA ILE A 202 -29.09 3.73 13.61
C ILE A 202 -28.41 2.46 13.07
N GLU A 203 -28.98 1.28 13.33
CA GLU A 203 -28.39 0.03 12.83
C GLU A 203 -28.27 0.02 11.31
N GLN A 204 -29.31 0.49 10.62
CA GLN A 204 -29.32 0.57 9.16
C GLN A 204 -28.29 1.58 8.66
N ARG A 205 -28.31 2.81 9.19
CA ARG A 205 -27.38 3.89 8.80
C ARG A 205 -25.93 3.50 9.01
N TYR A 206 -25.63 2.81 10.11
CA TYR A 206 -24.28 2.31 10.36
C TYR A 206 -23.84 1.30 9.29
N LYS A 207 -24.72 0.37 8.88
CA LYS A 207 -24.41 -0.61 7.82
C LYS A 207 -24.17 0.07 6.48
N ASP A 208 -24.95 1.09 6.17
CA ASP A 208 -24.90 1.80 4.89
C ASP A 208 -23.69 2.76 4.81
N GLU A 209 -23.32 3.41 5.92
CA GLU A 209 -22.33 4.50 5.96
C GLU A 209 -20.98 4.07 6.53
N GLY A 210 -20.91 2.96 7.25
CA GLY A 210 -19.67 2.46 7.85
C GLY A 210 -18.64 2.07 6.79
N ARG A 211 -17.41 2.58 6.92
CA ARG A 211 -16.27 2.29 6.02
C ARG A 211 -15.07 1.76 6.79
N GLY A 212 -14.23 0.99 6.11
CA GLY A 212 -13.00 0.43 6.68
C GLY A 212 -12.96 -1.11 6.72
N ASP A 213 -12.02 -1.61 7.53
CA ASP A 213 -11.77 -3.04 7.71
C ASP A 213 -13.03 -3.80 8.18
N LEU A 214 -13.36 -4.88 7.47
CA LEU A 214 -14.61 -5.64 7.67
C LEU A 214 -14.74 -6.21 9.08
N GLU A 215 -13.65 -6.79 9.61
CA GLU A 215 -13.64 -7.42 10.94
C GLU A 215 -13.81 -6.35 12.02
N THR A 216 -13.03 -5.27 11.93
CA THR A 216 -13.12 -4.15 12.88
C THR A 216 -14.50 -3.48 12.86
N LYS A 217 -15.08 -3.25 11.67
CA LYS A 217 -16.46 -2.75 11.52
C LYS A 217 -17.47 -3.68 12.17
N ALA A 218 -17.38 -4.98 11.91
CA ALA A 218 -18.31 -5.97 12.45
C ALA A 218 -18.25 -6.01 13.99
N LEU A 219 -17.06 -5.92 14.58
CA LEU A 219 -16.91 -5.84 16.03
C LEU A 219 -17.55 -4.57 16.61
N ALA A 220 -17.30 -3.41 16.00
CA ALA A 220 -17.92 -2.15 16.42
C ALA A 220 -19.46 -2.19 16.29
N PHE A 221 -19.98 -2.82 15.24
CA PHE A 221 -21.42 -3.04 15.06
C PHE A 221 -22.03 -3.89 16.18
N VAL A 222 -21.39 -5.00 16.54
CA VAL A 222 -21.88 -5.90 17.61
C VAL A 222 -21.89 -5.18 18.97
N ASP A 223 -20.82 -4.46 19.31
CA ASP A 223 -20.74 -3.67 20.55
C ASP A 223 -21.83 -2.59 20.60
N MET A 224 -22.00 -1.84 19.51
CA MET A 224 -23.05 -0.85 19.35
C MET A 224 -24.44 -1.48 19.56
N ASN A 225 -24.77 -2.55 18.82
CA ASN A 225 -26.08 -3.18 18.88
C ASN A 225 -26.40 -3.72 20.28
N SER A 226 -25.43 -4.32 20.96
CA SER A 226 -25.62 -4.80 22.33
C SER A 226 -26.00 -3.65 23.27
N ARG A 227 -25.25 -2.54 23.21
CA ARG A 227 -25.51 -1.37 24.05
C ARG A 227 -26.84 -0.70 23.73
N LEU A 228 -27.14 -0.51 22.45
CA LEU A 228 -28.39 0.13 22.00
C LEU A 228 -29.62 -0.70 22.37
N ASN A 229 -29.54 -2.03 22.31
CA ASN A 229 -30.66 -2.90 22.69
C ASN A 229 -30.97 -2.83 24.20
N ASP A 230 -29.94 -2.75 25.04
CA ASP A 230 -30.10 -2.53 26.48
C ASP A 230 -30.74 -1.17 26.77
N GLU A 231 -30.30 -0.13 26.07
CA GLU A 231 -30.84 1.22 26.22
C GLU A 231 -32.29 1.32 25.74
N MET A 232 -32.61 0.73 24.58
CA MET A 232 -33.95 0.65 24.03
C MET A 232 -34.91 -0.02 25.04
N THR A 233 -34.49 -1.13 25.66
CA THR A 233 -35.31 -1.84 26.65
C THR A 233 -35.64 -0.94 27.84
N ARG A 234 -34.66 -0.19 28.36
CA ARG A 234 -34.86 0.75 29.48
C ARG A 234 -35.81 1.89 29.07
N ASN A 235 -35.61 2.47 27.90
CA ASN A 235 -36.43 3.58 27.41
C ASN A 235 -37.87 3.13 27.10
N TRP A 236 -38.04 1.90 26.62
CA TRP A 236 -39.35 1.29 26.43
C TRP A 236 -40.12 1.14 27.76
N ASP A 237 -39.44 0.68 28.82
CA ASP A 237 -40.03 0.58 30.15
C ASP A 237 -40.41 1.94 30.74
N ILE A 238 -39.61 2.98 30.48
CA ILE A 238 -39.94 4.37 30.87
C ILE A 238 -41.24 4.81 30.18
N LEU A 239 -41.33 4.66 28.85
CA LEU A 239 -42.52 5.05 28.09
C LEU A 239 -43.77 4.30 28.57
N LYS A 240 -43.65 3.00 28.86
CA LYS A 240 -44.74 2.20 29.42
C LYS A 240 -45.22 2.72 30.77
N LYS A 241 -44.30 3.10 31.67
CA LYS A 241 -44.66 3.67 32.98
C LYS A 241 -45.37 5.01 32.83
N LEU A 242 -44.89 5.88 31.94
CA LEU A 242 -45.51 7.19 31.66
C LEU A 242 -46.95 7.04 31.17
N LYS A 243 -47.19 6.17 30.18
CA LYS A 243 -48.55 5.90 29.67
C LYS A 243 -49.48 5.29 30.72
N ASN A 244 -48.97 4.35 31.53
CA ASN A 244 -49.76 3.75 32.61
C ASN A 244 -50.17 4.79 33.67
N TYR A 245 -49.27 5.71 34.01
CA TYR A 245 -49.53 6.78 34.96
C TYR A 245 -50.63 7.73 34.48
N ASP A 246 -50.56 8.16 33.22
CA ASP A 246 -51.59 9.02 32.62
C ASP A 246 -52.96 8.31 32.55
N ALA A 247 -52.98 7.01 32.24
CA ALA A 247 -54.20 6.21 32.24
C ALA A 247 -54.83 6.10 33.64
N LEU A 248 -54.02 6.00 34.71
CA LEU A 248 -54.51 5.99 36.09
C LEU A 248 -55.08 7.35 36.49
N LEU A 249 -54.36 8.44 36.20
CA LEU A 249 -54.84 9.80 36.46
C LEU A 249 -56.16 10.11 35.73
N ALA A 250 -56.32 9.65 34.49
CA ALA A 250 -57.56 9.81 33.74
C ALA A 250 -58.74 9.08 34.41
N LYS A 251 -58.53 7.85 34.90
CA LYS A 251 -59.56 7.08 35.63
C LYS A 251 -59.98 7.77 36.93
N GLU A 252 -59.03 8.28 37.71
CA GLU A 252 -59.33 9.00 38.96
C GLU A 252 -60.14 10.28 38.73
N LYS A 253 -59.86 11.01 37.64
CA LYS A 253 -60.64 12.21 37.27
C LYS A 253 -62.07 11.89 36.84
N THR A 254 -62.32 10.72 36.26
CA THR A 254 -63.67 10.29 35.85
C THR A 254 -64.51 9.70 36.99
N GLN A 255 -63.89 9.40 38.14
CA GLN A 255 -64.57 8.84 39.32
C GLN A 255 -64.90 9.89 40.40
N LYS A 256 -64.55 11.16 40.17
CA LYS A 256 -64.97 12.33 40.98
C LYS A 256 -66.03 13.12 40.24
#